data_AF-A0A942PXF8-F1
#
_entry.id   AF-A0A942PXF8-F1
#
_cell.length_a   1.000
_cell.length_b   1.000
_cell.length_c   1.000
_cell.angle_alpha   90.00
_cell.angle_beta   90.00
_cell.angle_gamma   90.00
#
_symmetry.space_group_name_H-M   'P 1'
#
loop_
_entity.id
_entity.type
_entity.pdbx_description
1 polymer ?
#
loop_
_entity_poly.entity_id
_entity_poly.type
_entity_poly.pdbx_seq_one_letter_code
_entity_poly.pdbx_strand_id
1 'polypeptide(L)' 'MPVIQRFANCRVRVNAKDHPPPHFHVVMNDAREAWVKIDTLEIIHGKVAAREIADVLAWAKANREMLAAKFEELQQ' A
#
# COMPACT_ATOMS: atom_id res chain seq x y z
N MET A 1 -9.42 0.81 9.11
CA MET A 1 -8.44 0.38 8.09
C MET A 1 -7.34 -0.42 8.78
N PRO A 2 -7.24 -1.73 8.52
CA PRO A 2 -6.18 -2.56 9.09
C PRO A 2 -4.79 -2.14 8.59
N VAL A 3 -3.85 -2.01 9.52
CA VAL A 3 -2.42 -1.89 9.18
C VAL A 3 -1.90 -3.30 8.90
N ILE A 4 -1.37 -3.50 7.69
CA ILE A 4 -0.86 -4.80 7.24
C ILE A 4 0.60 -4.99 7.67
N GLN A 5 1.41 -3.94 7.54
CA GLN A 5 2.83 -3.97 7.85
C GLN A 5 3.30 -2.61 8.35
N ARG A 6 4.24 -2.61 9.28
CA ARG A 6 4.94 -1.40 9.75
C ARG A 6 6.40 -1.44 9.32
N PHE A 7 6.91 -0.29 8.94
CA PHE A 7 8.31 -0.01 8.64
C PHE A 7 8.78 1.10 9.58
N ALA A 8 10.08 1.41 9.59
CA ALA A 8 10.63 2.45 10.46
C ALA A 8 9.97 3.82 10.24
N ASN A 9 9.75 4.18 8.96
CA ASN A 9 9.31 5.53 8.57
C ASN A 9 7.89 5.61 8.02
N CYS A 10 7.19 4.48 7.93
CA CYS A 10 5.85 4.43 7.38
C CYS A 10 5.07 3.18 7.81
N ARG A 11 3.80 3.14 7.45
CA ARG A 11 2.92 1.98 7.62
C ARG A 11 2.16 1.69 6.33
N VAL A 12 1.97 0.41 6.06
CA VAL A 12 1.13 -0.09 4.97
C VAL A 12 -0.24 -0.42 5.52
N ARG A 13 -1.30 0.05 4.86
CA ARG A 13 -2.69 -0.30 5.16
C ARG A 13 -3.48 -0.60 3.90
N VAL A 14 -4.52 -1.39 4.05
CA VAL A 14 -5.55 -1.60 3.03
C VAL A 14 -6.88 -1.12 3.62
N ASN A 15 -7.66 -0.41 2.82
CA ASN A 15 -8.90 0.18 3.28
C ASN A 15 -10.08 -0.72 2.91
N ALA A 16 -11.12 -0.67 3.74
CA ALA A 16 -12.39 -1.31 3.41
C ALA A 16 -13.23 -0.37 2.56
N LYS A 17 -13.99 -0.93 1.62
CA LYS A 17 -14.84 -0.18 0.68
C LYS A 17 -14.05 0.86 -0.13
N ASP A 18 -12.82 0.51 -0.51
CA ASP A 18 -12.04 1.29 -1.45
C ASP A 18 -12.46 0.98 -2.90
N HIS A 19 -12.14 1.88 -3.82
CA HIS A 19 -12.51 1.71 -5.21
C HIS A 19 -11.39 1.02 -6.01
N PRO A 20 -11.73 0.20 -7.03
CA PRO A 20 -10.76 -0.29 -7.99
C PRO A 20 -9.98 0.86 -8.66
N PRO A 21 -8.72 0.66 -9.06
CA PRO A 21 -7.98 -0.61 -9.05
C PRO A 21 -7.52 -1.06 -7.66
N PRO A 22 -7.25 -2.35 -7.42
CA PRO A 22 -6.68 -2.84 -6.17
C PRO A 22 -5.37 -2.14 -5.82
N HIS A 23 -5.33 -1.51 -4.65
CA HIS A 23 -4.19 -0.72 -4.18
C HIS A 23 -4.02 -0.82 -2.66
N PHE A 24 -2.84 -0.47 -2.18
CA PHE A 24 -2.56 -0.28 -0.76
C PHE A 24 -2.03 1.13 -0.52
N HIS A 25 -2.13 1.58 0.73
CA HIS A 25 -1.70 2.91 1.14
C HIS A 25 -0.41 2.81 1.92
N VAL A 26 0.53 3.69 1.61
CA VAL A 26 1.74 3.91 2.38
C VAL A 26 1.62 5.26 3.06
N VAL A 27 1.48 5.25 4.39
CA VAL A 27 1.37 6.46 5.20
C VAL A 27 2.70 6.70 5.91
N MET A 28 3.38 7.76 5.54
CA MET A 28 4.65 8.20 6.12
C MET A 28 4.43 8.77 7.54
N ASN A 29 5.48 8.79 8.35
CA ASN A 29 5.42 9.38 9.69
C ASN A 29 5.15 10.90 9.68
N ASP A 30 5.50 11.58 8.58
CA ASP A 30 5.21 13.00 8.34
C ASP A 30 3.81 13.25 7.76
N ALA A 31 2.94 12.24 7.82
CA ALA A 31 1.56 12.23 7.32
C ALA A 31 1.40 12.32 5.78
N ARG A 32 2.48 12.35 4.99
CA ARG A 32 2.35 12.15 3.54
C ARG A 32 1.85 10.74 3.25
N GLU A 33 1.11 10.61 2.16
CA GLU A 33 0.57 9.34 1.72
C GLU A 33 0.86 9.10 0.24
N ALA A 34 1.05 7.84 -0.12
CA ALA A 34 0.98 7.35 -1.49
C ALA A 34 0.08 6.12 -1.59
N TRP A 35 -0.59 5.98 -2.72
CA TRP A 35 -1.39 4.80 -3.06
C TRP A 35 -0.62 4.03 -4.12
N VAL A 36 -0.43 2.74 -3.87
CA VAL A 36 0.39 1.88 -4.70
C VAL A 36 -0.48 0.76 -5.24
N LYS A 37 -0.55 0.65 -6.57
CA LYS A 37 -1.32 -0.38 -7.24
C LYS A 37 -0.68 -1.75 -6.99
N ILE A 38 -1.48 -2.75 -6.59
CA ILE A 38 -0.93 -4.04 -6.12
C ILE A 38 -0.27 -4.83 -7.26
N ASP A 39 -0.82 -4.77 -8.48
CA ASP A 39 -0.34 -5.57 -9.62
C ASP A 39 1.06 -5.16 -10.12
N THR A 40 1.26 -3.86 -10.26
CA THR A 40 2.38 -3.19 -10.94
C THR A 40 3.35 -2.54 -9.96
N LEU A 41 2.91 -2.30 -8.71
CA LEU A 41 3.64 -1.53 -7.69
C LEU A 41 3.91 -0.08 -8.09
N GLU A 42 3.14 0.44 -9.04
CA GLU A 42 3.17 1.84 -9.42
C GLU A 42 2.46 2.71 -8.39
N ILE A 43 3.04 3.88 -8.10
CA ILE A 43 2.37 4.90 -7.31
C ILE A 43 1.33 5.58 -8.21
N ILE A 44 0.05 5.42 -7.87
CA ILE A 44 -1.07 5.95 -8.66
C ILE A 44 -1.67 7.23 -8.05
N HIS A 45 -1.34 7.54 -6.80
CA HIS A 45 -1.74 8.78 -6.13
C HIS A 45 -0.76 9.14 -5.01
N GLY A 46 -0.66 10.44 -4.69
CA GLY A 46 0.06 10.93 -3.52
C GLY A 46 1.36 11.69 -3.82
N LYS A 47 2.05 12.09 -2.74
CA LYS A 47 3.26 12.95 -2.78
C LYS A 47 4.45 12.29 -2.07
N VAL A 48 4.65 11.00 -2.32
CA VAL A 48 5.80 10.24 -1.81
C VAL A 48 6.54 9.69 -3.02
N ALA A 49 7.84 9.94 -3.12
CA ALA A 49 8.64 9.42 -4.22
C ALA A 49 8.93 7.93 -4.01
N ALA A 50 9.01 7.15 -5.09
CA ALA A 50 9.28 5.70 -5.02
C ALA A 50 10.53 5.36 -4.19
N ARG A 51 11.59 6.19 -4.29
CA ARG A 51 12.82 6.04 -3.49
C ARG A 51 12.61 6.14 -1.98
N GLU A 52 11.60 6.87 -1.53
CA GLU A 52 11.29 7.04 -0.09
C GLU A 52 10.61 5.80 0.50
N ILE A 53 10.03 4.95 -0.35
CA ILE A 53 9.28 3.75 0.04
C ILE A 53 9.86 2.49 -0.63
N ALA A 54 11.13 2.51 -1.03
CA ALA A 54 11.76 1.41 -1.77
C ALA A 54 11.64 0.06 -1.04
N ASP A 55 11.84 0.07 0.28
CA ASP A 55 11.70 -1.14 1.12
C ASP A 55 10.25 -1.67 1.13
N VAL A 56 9.28 -0.76 1.10
CA VAL A 56 7.86 -1.12 1.02
C VAL A 56 7.56 -1.74 -0.33
N LEU A 57 8.08 -1.20 -1.43
CA LEU A 57 7.88 -1.75 -2.77
C LEU A 57 8.53 -3.13 -2.92
N ALA A 58 9.73 -3.32 -2.37
CA ALA A 58 10.41 -4.61 -2.35
C ALA A 58 9.61 -5.65 -1.54
N TRP A 59 9.14 -5.28 -0.35
CA TRP A 59 8.27 -6.11 0.47
C TRP A 59 6.95 -6.44 -0.24
N ALA A 60 6.29 -5.44 -0.84
CA ALA A 60 5.03 -5.61 -1.54
C ALA A 60 5.19 -6.58 -2.71
N LYS A 61 6.30 -6.51 -3.47
CA LYS A 61 6.60 -7.44 -4.56
C LYS A 61 6.57 -8.91 -4.13
N ALA A 62 7.11 -9.21 -2.95
CA ALA A 62 7.13 -10.56 -2.37
C ALA A 62 5.80 -10.97 -1.72
N ASN A 63 4.91 -10.02 -1.44
CA ASN A 63 3.65 -10.23 -0.71
C ASN A 63 2.40 -9.88 -1.54
N ARG A 64 2.52 -9.81 -2.88
CA ARG A 64 1.45 -9.34 -3.78
C ARG A 64 0.16 -10.13 -3.64
N GLU A 65 0.24 -11.47 -3.57
CA GLU A 65 -0.93 -12.33 -3.43
C GLU A 65 -1.68 -12.08 -2.11
N MET A 66 -0.95 -11.93 -1.00
CA MET A 66 -1.54 -11.61 0.30
C MET A 66 -2.21 -10.23 0.28
N LEU A 67 -1.58 -9.22 -0.34
CA LEU A 67 -2.16 -7.89 -0.48
C LEU A 67 -3.44 -7.91 -1.33
N ALA A 68 -3.45 -8.66 -2.44
CA ALA A 68 -4.61 -8.80 -3.32
C ALA A 68 -5.77 -9.47 -2.58
N ALA A 69 -5.52 -10.62 -1.92
CA ALA A 69 -6.52 -11.31 -1.13
C ALA A 69 -7.08 -10.43 -0.01
N LYS A 70 -6.22 -9.65 0.66
CA LYS A 70 -6.67 -8.73 1.71
C LYS A 70 -7.50 -7.57 1.17
N PHE A 71 -7.17 -7.07 -0.02
CA PHE A 71 -7.99 -6.06 -0.68
C PHE A 71 -9.38 -6.62 -0.99
N GLU A 72 -9.46 -7.78 -1.62
CA GLU A 72 -10.72 -8.45 -1.96
C GLU A 72 -11.58 -8.73 -0.72
N GLU A 73 -10.98 -9.28 0.36
CA GLU A 73 -11.65 -9.53 1.64
C GLU A 73 -12.32 -8.26 2.20
N LEU A 74 -11.68 -7.10 2.05
CA LEU A 74 -12.15 -5.83 2.60
C LEU A 74 -13.14 -5.09 1.68
N GLN A 75 -13.37 -5.58 0.46
CA GLN A 75 -14.37 -5.01 -0.47
C GLN A 75 -15.73 -5.71 -0.38
N GLN A 76 -15.82 -6.81 0.36
CA GLN A 76 -17.07 -7.50 0.69
C GLN A 76 -17.84 -6.76 1.79
#